data_AF-A0AA48GUL0-F1
#
_entry.id   AF-A0AA48GUL0-F1
#
_cell.length_a   1.000
_cell.length_b   1.000
_cell.length_c   1.000
_cell.angle_alpha   90.00
_cell.angle_beta   90.00
_cell.angle_gamma   90.00
#
_symmetry.space_group_name_H-M   'P 1'
#
loop_
_entity.id
_entity.type
_entity.pdbx_description
1 polymer ?
#
loop_
_entity_poly.entity_id
_entity_poly.type
_entity_poly.pdbx_seq_one_letter_code
_entity_poly.pdbx_strand_id
1 'polypeptide(L)' 'MIDYFSLALGHGLLAIALLRLVMREELDVDPHIQSFVDALRARRDAASVAGRNASRRGQSQGHDDSADGPQDQDEIT' A
#
# COMPACT_ATOMS: atom_id res chain seq x y z
N MET A 1 56.99 12.71 8.12
CA MET A 1 56.20 12.51 9.36
C MET A 1 54.75 12.71 8.98
N ILE A 2 53.95 11.66 9.04
CA ILE A 2 52.55 11.72 8.63
C ILE A 2 51.73 12.43 9.71
N ASP A 3 50.80 13.27 9.29
CA ASP A 3 49.94 14.03 10.19
C ASP A 3 48.81 13.13 10.71
N TYR A 4 49.11 12.44 11.82
CA TYR A 4 48.17 11.54 12.50
C TYR A 4 46.90 12.25 12.96
N PHE A 5 46.97 13.57 13.21
CA PHE A 5 45.80 14.35 13.60
C PHE A 5 44.79 14.42 12.46
N SER A 6 45.25 14.78 11.27
CA SER A 6 44.42 14.80 10.06
C SER A 6 43.84 13.42 9.73
N LEU A 7 44.63 12.35 9.92
CA LEU A 7 44.17 10.98 9.69
C LEU A 7 43.08 10.56 10.69
N ALA A 8 43.27 10.85 11.97
CA ALA A 8 42.30 10.55 13.03
C ALA A 8 41.02 11.36 12.87
N LEU A 9 41.14 12.64 12.49
CA LEU A 9 40.01 13.52 12.20
C LEU A 9 39.19 12.99 11.02
N GLY A 10 39.85 12.65 9.91
CA GLY A 10 39.19 12.08 8.73
C GLY A 10 38.48 10.76 9.04
N HIS A 11 39.13 9.87 9.80
CA HIS A 11 38.52 8.61 10.23
C HIS A 11 37.34 8.82 11.19
N GLY A 12 37.46 9.75 12.14
CA GLY A 12 36.38 10.07 13.06
C GLY A 12 35.16 10.63 12.35
N LEU A 13 35.36 11.55 11.40
CA LEU A 13 34.27 12.09 10.58
C LEU A 13 33.61 11.02 9.71
N LEU A 14 34.40 10.12 9.11
CA LEU A 14 33.88 8.98 8.35
C LEU A 14 33.05 8.04 9.23
N ALA A 15 33.52 7.69 10.43
CA ALA A 15 32.79 6.84 11.35
C ALA A 15 31.44 7.46 11.76
N ILE A 16 31.41 8.76 12.05
CA ILE A 16 30.18 9.49 12.37
C ILE A 16 29.22 9.53 11.18
N ALA A 17 29.73 9.78 9.97
CA ALA A 17 28.92 9.80 8.77
C ALA A 17 28.26 8.44 8.50
N LEU A 18 29.02 7.35 8.65
CA LEU A 18 28.51 5.99 8.50
C LEU A 18 27.51 5.62 9.58
N LEU A 19 27.77 5.97 10.84
CA LEU A 19 26.82 5.77 11.93
C LEU A 19 25.50 6.50 11.66
N ARG A 20 25.58 7.75 11.23
CA ARG A 20 24.39 8.56 10.89
C ARG A 20 23.62 7.97 9.71
N LEU A 21 24.33 7.43 8.72
CA LEU A 21 23.72 6.77 7.56
C LEU A 21 22.96 5.51 7.99
N VAL A 22 23.59 4.64 8.78
CA VAL A 22 22.98 3.39 9.28
C VAL A 22 21.77 3.67 10.17
N MET A 23 21.82 4.71 11.00
CA MET A 23 20.69 5.11 11.84
C MET A 23 19.60 5.88 11.09
N ARG A 24 19.76 6.15 9.79
CA ARG A 24 18.76 6.88 9.00
C ARG A 24 17.56 5.98 8.75
N GLU A 25 16.39 6.43 9.21
CA GLU A 25 15.11 5.73 9.09
C GLU A 25 14.74 5.38 7.64
N GLU A 26 15.14 6.22 6.68
CA GLU A 26 14.86 6.02 5.26
C GLU A 26 15.87 5.11 4.55
N LEU A 27 16.90 4.59 5.23
CA LEU A 27 17.95 3.80 4.56
C LEU A 27 17.40 2.48 4.00
N ASP A 28 16.46 1.85 4.70
CA ASP A 28 15.83 0.58 4.30
C ASP A 28 14.53 0.80 3.48
N VAL A 29 14.14 2.05 3.26
CA VAL A 29 12.93 2.38 2.50
C VAL A 29 13.28 2.41 1.02
N ASP A 30 13.22 1.24 0.37
CA ASP A 30 13.31 1.15 -1.08
C ASP A 30 11.98 1.62 -1.71
N PRO A 31 11.98 2.71 -2.53
CA PRO A 31 10.79 3.20 -3.23
C PRO A 31 10.12 2.13 -4.11
N HIS A 32 10.89 1.18 -4.64
CA HIS A 32 10.35 0.11 -5.45
C HIS A 32 9.65 -0.95 -4.60
N ILE A 33 10.13 -1.22 -3.37
CA ILE A 33 9.48 -2.16 -2.44
C ILE A 33 8.09 -1.68 -2.03
N GLN A 34 7.89 -0.37 -1.85
CA GLN A 34 6.56 0.16 -1.51
C GLN A 34 5.50 -0.20 -2.56
N SER A 35 5.85 -0.09 -3.84
CA SER A 35 4.94 -0.48 -4.94
C SER A 35 4.55 -1.97 -4.90
N PHE A 36 5.47 -2.84 -4.46
CA PHE A 36 5.20 -4.26 -4.29
C PHE A 36 4.32 -4.54 -3.05
N VAL A 37 4.53 -3.81 -1.95
CA VAL A 37 3.72 -3.94 -0.73
C VAL A 37 2.26 -3.58 -1.00
N ASP A 38 2.02 -2.48 -1.73
CA ASP A 38 0.65 -2.07 -2.07
C ASP A 38 -0.03 -3.05 -3.03
N ALA A 39 0.71 -3.54 -4.04
CA ALA A 39 0.22 -4.59 -4.94
C ALA A 39 -0.09 -5.90 -4.19
N LEU A 40 0.73 -6.26 -3.18
CA LEU A 40 0.51 -7.43 -2.34
C LEU A 40 -0.70 -7.27 -1.41
N ARG A 41 -0.89 -6.08 -0.81
CA ARG A 41 -2.10 -5.77 -0.02
C ARG A 41 -3.35 -5.87 -0.87
N ALA A 42 -3.36 -5.26 -2.05
CA ALA A 42 -4.49 -5.35 -2.98
C ALA A 42 -4.82 -6.80 -3.39
N ARG A 43 -3.79 -7.62 -3.67
CA ARG A 43 -3.96 -9.06 -3.96
C ARG A 43 -4.46 -9.85 -2.76
N ARG A 44 -3.97 -9.56 -1.55
CA ARG A 44 -4.42 -10.21 -0.31
C ARG A 44 -5.88 -9.89 -0.03
N ASP A 45 -6.28 -8.63 -0.20
CA ASP A 45 -7.66 -8.18 0.01
C ASP A 45 -8.59 -8.79 -1.02
N ALA A 46 -8.18 -8.84 -2.30
CA ALA A 46 -8.92 -9.52 -3.37
C ALA A 46 -9.03 -11.04 -3.16
N ALA A 47 -7.99 -11.68 -2.64
CA ALA A 47 -8.00 -13.10 -2.31
C ALA A 47 -8.81 -13.41 -1.03
N SER A 48 -8.99 -12.44 -0.14
CA SER A 48 -9.73 -12.61 1.10
C SER A 48 -11.21 -12.89 0.87
N VAL A 49 -11.85 -13.62 1.78
CA VAL A 49 -13.30 -13.88 1.74
C VAL A 49 -14.09 -12.58 1.80
N ALA A 50 -13.60 -11.58 2.53
CA ALA A 50 -14.21 -10.25 2.62
C ALA A 50 -14.18 -9.52 1.27
N GLY A 51 -13.06 -9.56 0.54
CA GLY A 51 -12.94 -8.99 -0.81
C GLY A 51 -13.81 -9.71 -1.84
N ARG A 52 -13.88 -11.06 -1.79
CA ARG A 52 -14.78 -11.85 -2.64
C ARG A 52 -16.25 -11.52 -2.38
N ASN A 53 -16.63 -11.34 -1.11
CA ASN A 53 -17.99 -10.96 -0.74
C ASN A 53 -18.32 -9.50 -1.11
N ALA A 54 -17.35 -8.59 -0.99
CA ALA A 54 -17.50 -7.20 -1.45
C ALA A 54 -17.69 -7.12 -2.98
N SER A 55 -16.92 -7.88 -3.75
CA SER A 55 -17.07 -7.98 -5.21
C SER A 55 -18.44 -8.51 -5.62
N ARG A 56 -18.94 -9.57 -4.94
CA ARG A 56 -20.30 -10.09 -5.18
C ARG A 56 -21.38 -9.06 -4.87
N ARG A 57 -21.24 -8.30 -3.77
CA ARG A 57 -22.21 -7.25 -3.40
C ARG A 57 -22.23 -6.09 -4.40
N GLY A 58 -21.06 -5.69 -4.93
CA GLY A 58 -20.99 -4.69 -5.99
C GLY A 58 -21.65 -5.14 -7.30
N GLN A 59 -21.59 -6.45 -7.61
CA GLN A 59 -22.26 -7.02 -8.79
C GLN A 59 -23.77 -7.19 -8.60
N SER A 60 -24.24 -7.58 -7.41
CA SER A 60 -25.68 -7.71 -7.15
C SER A 60 -26.39 -6.35 -7.13
N GLN A 61 -25.75 -5.30 -6.61
CA GLN A 61 -26.32 -3.96 -6.58
C GLN A 61 -26.54 -3.36 -7.98
N GLY A 62 -25.78 -3.80 -8.99
CA GLY A 62 -25.96 -3.39 -10.39
C GLY A 62 -27.01 -4.20 -11.17
N HIS A 63 -27.56 -5.27 -10.58
CA HIS A 63 -28.61 -6.08 -11.21
C HIS A 63 -30.02 -5.69 -10.78
N ASP A 64 -30.17 -5.06 -9.61
CA ASP A 64 -31.47 -4.70 -9.04
C ASP A 64 -32.05 -3.38 -9.59
N ASP A 65 -31.25 -2.55 -10.27
CA ASP A 65 -31.68 -1.25 -10.84
C ASP A 65 -32.35 -1.38 -12.23
N SER A 66 -32.59 -2.62 -12.70
CA SER A 66 -33.24 -2.91 -14.00
C SER A 66 -34.54 -3.72 -13.87
N ALA A 67 -35.04 -3.94 -12.66
CA ALA A 67 -36.22 -4.78 -12.41
C ALA A 67 -37.22 -4.14 -11.43
N ASP A 68 -37.52 -2.85 -11.59
CA ASP A 68 -38.69 -2.24 -10.95
C ASP A 68 -39.38 -1.24 -11.89
N GLY A 69 -40.18 -1.78 -12.81
CA GLY A 69 -41.27 -1.05 -13.45
C GLY A 69 -42.56 -1.39 -12.70
N PRO A 70 -43.30 -0.41 -12.14
CA PRO A 70 -44.37 -0.67 -11.18
C PRO A 70 -45.59 -1.38 -11.80
N GLN A 71 -46.16 -2.20 -10.93
CA GLN A 71 -47.25 -3.17 -11.08
C GLN A 71 -48.62 -2.50 -11.29
N ASP A 72 -49.55 -3.33 -11.79
CA ASP A 72 -51.00 -3.32 -11.56
C ASP A 72 -51.72 -1.97 -11.41
N GLN A 73 -52.64 -1.72 -12.35
CA GLN A 73 -53.87 -1.02 -12.04
C GLN A 73 -55.04 -1.98 -12.24
N ASP A 74 -55.62 -2.34 -11.09
CA ASP A 74 -56.85 -3.07 -10.88
C ASP A 74 -58.08 -2.42 -11.57
N GLU A 75 -59.07 -3.28 -11.84
CA GLU A 75 -60.53 -3.00 -11.77
C GLU A 75 -61.10 -2.02 -12.85
N ILE A 76 -62.13 -2.36 -13.63
CA ILE A 76 -63.56 -2.31 -13.26
C ILE A 76 -64.37 -2.83 -14.48
N THR A 77 -65.32 -3.75 -14.20
CA THR A 77 -66.57 -4.09 -14.94
C THR A 77 -66.51 -4.51 -16.42
#